data_AF-A0A7X3Q2W0-F1
#
_entry.id   AF-A0A7X3Q2W0-F1
#
_cell.length_a   1.000
_cell.length_b   1.000
_cell.length_c   1.000
_cell.angle_alpha   90.00
_cell.angle_beta   90.00
_cell.angle_gamma   90.00
#
_symmetry.space_group_name_H-M   'P 1'
#
loop_
_entity.id
_entity.type
_entity.pdbx_description
1 polymer ?
#
loop_
_entity_poly.entity_id
_entity_poly.type
_entity_poly.pdbx_seq_one_letter_code
_entity_poly.pdbx_strand_id
1 'polypeptide(L)'
;MRHFQTSKTTMERPPALCSQKIQRPSGLPARKLASPEINSSRSRKKRVRFVARAFMESPAAWGSGAGGSPPAYTRAGRDRREIATLRTMQQNEAAALVAERRARAAERWNLDRGVVLVPAGLLLPIAGTDQFHEYHAHPEHQYLAGVGQPGGVLAFDAGEGWTLFVPQPDAAERVWTGDGP
;
A
#
# COMPACT_ATOMS: atom_id res chain seq x y z
N MET A 1 20.98 -48.70 -32.52
CA MET A 1 21.32 -47.70 -33.55
C MET A 1 20.02 -47.05 -34.02
N ARG A 2 19.74 -45.82 -33.57
CA ARG A 2 18.60 -45.00 -34.01
C ARG A 2 19.15 -43.63 -34.38
N HIS A 3 19.09 -43.29 -35.66
CA HIS A 3 19.52 -42.00 -36.19
C HIS A 3 18.44 -40.96 -35.89
N PHE A 4 18.78 -39.93 -35.10
CA PHE A 4 17.99 -38.71 -34.97
C PHE A 4 18.47 -37.72 -36.04
N GLN A 5 17.58 -37.38 -36.98
CA GLN A 5 17.82 -36.28 -37.92
C GLN A 5 17.46 -34.95 -37.24
N THR A 6 18.36 -33.97 -37.33
CA THR A 6 18.15 -32.60 -36.87
C THR A 6 17.77 -31.72 -38.06
N SER A 7 16.54 -31.25 -38.11
CA SER A 7 16.07 -30.27 -39.09
C SER A 7 16.52 -28.87 -38.67
N LYS A 8 17.40 -28.24 -39.46
CA LYS A 8 17.78 -26.83 -39.29
C LYS A 8 16.71 -25.94 -39.90
N THR A 9 15.93 -25.26 -39.07
CA THR A 9 15.02 -24.18 -39.52
C THR A 9 15.77 -22.85 -39.48
N THR A 10 16.21 -22.40 -40.65
CA THR A 10 16.67 -21.03 -40.90
C THR A 10 15.44 -20.12 -40.95
N MET A 11 15.22 -19.30 -39.93
CA MET A 11 14.27 -18.18 -40.01
C MET A 11 14.97 -17.00 -40.68
N GLU A 12 14.56 -16.74 -41.92
CA GLU A 12 14.99 -15.58 -42.70
C GLU A 12 14.55 -14.27 -42.04
N ARG A 13 15.43 -13.27 -42.13
CA ARG A 13 15.21 -11.87 -41.74
C ARG A 13 14.17 -11.24 -42.68
N PRO A 14 13.12 -10.57 -42.17
CA PRO A 14 12.23 -9.79 -43.04
C PRO A 14 12.95 -8.57 -43.63
N PRO A 15 12.68 -8.20 -44.90
CA PRO A 15 13.31 -7.07 -45.55
C PRO A 15 12.83 -5.73 -44.96
N ALA A 16 13.75 -4.76 -44.92
CA ALA A 16 13.52 -3.40 -44.46
C ALA A 16 12.45 -2.70 -45.31
N LEU A 17 11.33 -2.32 -44.69
CA LEU A 17 10.32 -1.48 -45.31
C LEU A 17 10.79 -0.02 -45.35
N CYS A 18 11.32 0.32 -46.52
CA CYS A 18 11.08 1.52 -47.31
C CYS A 18 10.58 2.79 -46.58
N SER A 19 11.45 3.80 -46.63
CA SER A 19 11.25 5.20 -46.25
C SER A 19 10.05 5.85 -46.97
N GLN A 20 8.93 6.03 -46.27
CA GLN A 20 7.82 6.85 -46.77
C GLN A 20 8.14 8.35 -46.61
N LYS A 21 8.47 8.98 -47.75
CA LYS A 21 8.50 10.44 -47.92
C LYS A 21 7.07 10.99 -47.76
N ILE A 22 6.82 11.73 -46.68
CA ILE A 22 5.60 12.53 -46.52
C ILE A 22 5.72 13.74 -47.45
N GLN A 23 5.03 13.69 -48.60
CA GLN A 23 4.78 14.86 -49.44
C GLN A 23 3.70 15.71 -48.77
N ARG A 24 4.00 16.98 -48.50
CA ARG A 24 3.04 17.97 -47.99
C ARG A 24 2.19 18.49 -49.17
N PRO A 25 0.85 18.36 -49.15
CA PRO A 25 0.02 19.13 -50.06
C PRO A 25 -0.05 20.60 -49.59
N SER A 26 0.45 21.49 -50.43
CA SER A 26 0.28 22.93 -50.34
C SER A 26 -1.13 23.33 -50.79
N GLY A 27 -1.88 24.01 -49.93
CA GLY A 27 -3.09 24.74 -50.32
C GLY A 27 -4.35 24.31 -49.57
N LEU A 28 -4.56 24.88 -48.38
CA LEU A 28 -5.89 25.01 -47.79
C LEU A 28 -6.04 26.44 -47.20
N PRO A 29 -7.21 27.08 -47.36
CA PRO A 29 -7.42 28.47 -46.99
C PRO A 29 -7.40 28.67 -45.46
N ALA A 30 -6.84 29.81 -45.04
CA ALA A 30 -6.73 30.23 -43.66
C ALA A 30 -8.11 30.37 -42.98
N ARG A 31 -8.59 29.29 -42.35
CA ARG A 31 -9.58 29.40 -41.27
C ARG A 31 -8.84 29.84 -40.02
N LYS A 32 -9.12 31.07 -39.57
CA LYS A 32 -8.80 31.54 -38.21
C LYS A 32 -9.52 30.60 -37.22
N LEU A 33 -8.82 29.58 -36.75
CA LEU A 33 -9.20 28.86 -35.54
C LEU A 33 -8.82 29.75 -34.36
N ALA A 34 -9.84 30.06 -33.55
CA ALA A 34 -9.66 30.76 -32.29
C ALA A 34 -8.59 30.05 -31.46
N SER A 35 -7.68 30.84 -30.88
CA SER A 35 -6.71 30.37 -29.90
C SER A 35 -7.43 29.57 -28.81
N PRO A 36 -6.99 28.36 -28.45
CA PRO A 36 -7.50 27.73 -27.25
C PRO A 36 -7.05 28.58 -26.05
N GLU A 37 -8.02 29.17 -25.37
CA GLU A 37 -7.82 29.71 -24.02
C GLU A 37 -7.12 28.63 -23.20
N ILE A 38 -5.97 28.99 -22.65
CA ILE A 38 -5.27 28.21 -21.63
C ILE A 38 -6.18 28.24 -20.39
N ASN A 39 -7.13 27.33 -20.33
CA ASN A 39 -7.93 27.13 -19.14
C ASN A 39 -7.00 26.51 -18.09
N SER A 40 -6.63 27.31 -17.09
CA SER A 40 -5.86 26.83 -15.95
C SER A 40 -6.69 25.77 -15.22
N SER A 41 -6.48 24.49 -15.56
CA SER A 41 -7.02 23.38 -14.79
C SER A 41 -6.34 23.45 -13.43
N ARG A 42 -7.02 24.07 -12.46
CA ARG A 42 -6.65 23.99 -11.05
C ARG A 42 -6.66 22.51 -10.67
N SER A 43 -5.49 21.89 -10.74
CA SER A 43 -5.21 20.60 -10.13
C SER A 43 -5.65 20.70 -8.68
N ARG A 44 -6.81 20.08 -8.36
CA ARG A 44 -7.28 19.92 -6.99
C ARG A 44 -6.25 19.04 -6.31
N LYS A 45 -5.27 19.68 -5.67
CA LYS A 45 -4.36 19.05 -4.72
C LYS A 45 -5.23 18.44 -3.62
N LYS A 46 -5.58 17.15 -3.73
CA LYS A 46 -6.11 16.38 -2.61
C LYS A 46 -5.04 16.39 -1.54
N ARG A 47 -5.21 17.23 -0.53
CA ARG A 47 -4.34 17.27 0.64
C ARG A 47 -4.62 16.01 1.45
N VAL A 48 -3.81 14.98 1.26
CA VAL A 48 -3.79 13.83 2.16
C VAL A 48 -3.21 14.31 3.48
N ARG A 49 -3.98 14.24 4.57
CA ARG A 49 -3.49 14.54 5.92
C ARG A 49 -2.90 13.27 6.49
N PHE A 50 -1.62 13.31 6.81
CA PHE A 50 -0.97 12.29 7.61
C PHE A 50 -1.01 12.73 9.07
N VAL A 51 -1.35 11.82 9.97
CA VAL A 51 -1.34 12.06 11.42
C VAL A 51 -0.43 11.03 12.05
N ALA A 52 0.54 11.50 12.84
CA ALA A 52 1.35 10.65 13.71
C ALA A 52 0.47 10.20 14.89
N ARG A 53 0.33 8.89 15.10
CA ARG A 53 -0.45 8.34 16.22
C ARG A 53 0.49 7.77 17.27
N ALA A 54 0.47 8.35 18.47
CA ALA A 54 0.98 7.71 19.68
C ALA A 54 -0.11 6.80 20.25
N PHE A 55 0.21 5.54 20.49
CA PHE A 55 -0.71 4.52 20.99
C PHE A 55 -0.81 4.63 22.52
N MET A 56 -2.01 4.95 23.04
CA MET A 56 -2.32 5.01 24.46
C MET A 56 -3.72 4.41 24.67
N GLU A 57 -3.79 3.24 25.31
CA GLU A 57 -5.05 2.50 25.54
C GLU A 57 -5.75 3.01 26.82
N SER A 58 -7.06 3.29 26.70
CA SER A 58 -7.95 3.56 27.82
C SER A 58 -9.22 2.71 27.64
N PRO A 59 -9.57 1.81 28.58
CA PRO A 59 -10.78 1.01 28.45
C PRO A 59 -11.98 1.70 29.12
N ALA A 60 -13.01 2.02 28.33
CA ALA A 60 -14.32 2.42 28.81
C ALA A 60 -15.19 1.18 29.11
N ALA A 61 -15.76 1.14 30.32
CA ALA A 61 -16.61 0.08 30.82
C ALA A 61 -18.08 0.27 30.38
N TRP A 62 -18.69 -0.72 29.73
CA TRP A 62 -20.12 -0.72 29.38
C TRP A 62 -20.83 -1.94 29.97
N GLY A 63 -21.72 -1.65 30.92
CA GLY A 63 -23.10 -2.16 31.13
C GLY A 63 -23.45 -3.65 30.93
N SER A 64 -23.87 -4.28 32.04
CA SER A 64 -24.57 -5.57 32.13
C SER A 64 -26.00 -5.53 31.59
N GLY A 65 -26.43 -6.60 30.90
CA GLY A 65 -27.82 -6.89 30.57
C GLY A 65 -28.04 -8.39 30.45
N ALA A 66 -28.95 -8.94 31.26
CA ALA A 66 -29.23 -10.36 31.41
C ALA A 66 -30.34 -10.86 30.46
N GLY A 67 -30.28 -12.15 30.08
CA GLY A 67 -31.45 -12.92 29.64
C GLY A 67 -31.23 -13.88 28.47
N GLY A 68 -31.40 -15.18 28.74
CA GLY A 68 -31.66 -16.22 27.72
C GLY A 68 -30.53 -17.24 27.51
N SER A 69 -30.63 -18.41 28.16
CA SER A 69 -29.69 -19.52 28.03
C SER A 69 -30.10 -20.47 26.88
N PRO A 70 -29.28 -20.70 25.83
CA PRO A 70 -29.48 -21.77 24.87
C PRO A 70 -28.83 -23.09 25.35
N PRO A 71 -29.30 -24.26 24.87
CA PRO A 71 -28.89 -25.57 25.38
C PRO A 71 -27.41 -25.89 25.12
N ALA A 72 -26.83 -26.62 26.07
CA ALA A 72 -25.42 -26.92 26.21
C ALA A 72 -24.87 -27.79 25.08
N TYR A 73 -24.22 -27.15 24.10
CA TYR A 73 -23.05 -27.74 23.46
C TYR A 73 -21.83 -27.31 24.27
N THR A 74 -21.23 -28.23 25.04
CA THR A 74 -19.98 -27.98 25.77
C THR A 74 -18.82 -27.90 24.78
N ARG A 75 -18.77 -26.81 24.00
CA ARG A 75 -17.50 -26.33 23.46
C ARG A 75 -16.70 -25.89 24.68
N ALA A 76 -15.51 -26.46 24.88
CA ALA A 76 -14.53 -25.91 25.79
C ALA A 76 -14.20 -24.48 25.33
N GLY A 77 -15.05 -23.52 25.72
CA GLY A 77 -14.92 -22.12 25.39
C GLY A 77 -13.89 -21.53 26.33
N ARG A 78 -12.73 -21.17 25.80
CA ARG A 78 -11.80 -20.31 26.54
C ARG A 78 -12.53 -19.04 26.96
N ASP A 79 -12.30 -18.62 28.20
CA ASP A 79 -12.91 -17.42 28.76
C ASP A 79 -12.55 -16.21 27.86
N ARG A 80 -13.50 -15.31 27.63
CA ARG A 80 -13.33 -14.09 26.83
C ARG A 80 -12.15 -13.25 27.34
N ARG A 81 -11.90 -13.29 28.65
CA ARG A 81 -10.75 -12.63 29.30
C ARG A 81 -9.42 -13.28 28.92
N GLU A 82 -9.36 -14.60 28.86
CA GLU A 82 -8.16 -15.35 28.48
C GLU A 82 -7.77 -15.05 27.02
N ILE A 83 -8.76 -14.99 26.11
CA ILE A 83 -8.54 -14.65 24.70
C ILE A 83 -7.95 -13.24 24.54
N ALA A 84 -8.45 -12.27 25.31
CA ALA A 84 -7.94 -10.90 25.29
C ALA A 84 -6.48 -10.85 25.74
N THR A 85 -6.14 -11.51 26.85
CA THR A 85 -4.76 -11.57 27.37
C THR A 85 -3.80 -12.19 26.36
N LEU A 86 -4.18 -13.32 25.76
CA LEU A 86 -3.36 -13.99 24.74
C LEU A 86 -3.12 -13.07 23.53
N ARG A 87 -4.14 -12.34 23.09
CA ARG A 87 -4.02 -11.38 21.98
C ARG A 87 -3.05 -10.25 22.33
N THR A 88 -3.15 -9.67 23.52
CA THR A 88 -2.24 -8.60 23.98
C THR A 88 -0.80 -9.11 24.07
N MET A 89 -0.58 -10.32 24.59
CA MET A 89 0.75 -10.92 24.64
C MET A 89 1.34 -11.11 23.23
N GLN A 90 0.54 -11.63 22.30
CA GLN A 90 0.95 -11.80 20.91
C GLN A 90 1.26 -10.46 20.22
N GLN A 91 0.49 -9.41 20.52
CA GLN A 91 0.74 -8.05 20.01
C GLN A 91 2.04 -7.46 20.57
N ASN A 92 2.31 -7.66 21.86
CA ASN A 92 3.54 -7.20 22.51
C ASN A 92 4.78 -7.93 21.95
N GLU A 93 4.69 -9.23 21.72
CA GLU A 93 5.75 -10.00 21.10
C GLU A 93 6.02 -9.53 19.66
N ALA A 94 4.96 -9.31 18.87
CA ALA A 94 5.09 -8.76 17.52
C ALA A 94 5.73 -7.35 17.54
N ALA A 95 5.34 -6.50 18.48
CA ALA A 95 5.91 -5.17 18.65
C ALA A 95 7.40 -5.23 19.04
N ALA A 96 7.78 -6.15 19.93
CA ALA A 96 9.17 -6.36 20.34
C ALA A 96 10.05 -6.82 19.16
N LEU A 97 9.55 -7.77 18.35
CA LEU A 97 10.25 -8.22 17.14
C LEU A 97 10.45 -7.08 16.13
N VAL A 98 9.45 -6.22 15.95
CA VAL A 98 9.57 -5.04 15.08
C VAL A 98 10.59 -4.05 15.63
N ALA A 99 10.61 -3.81 16.94
CA ALA A 99 11.57 -2.93 17.58
C ALA A 99 13.02 -3.43 17.40
N GLU A 100 13.26 -4.73 17.54
CA GLU A 100 14.58 -5.33 17.34
C GLU A 100 15.08 -5.15 15.89
N ARG A 101 14.22 -5.39 14.90
CA ARG A 101 14.55 -5.20 13.48
C ARG A 101 14.89 -3.74 13.18
N ARG A 102 14.12 -2.81 13.75
CA ARG A 102 14.35 -1.38 13.62
C ARG A 102 15.68 -0.95 14.24
N ALA A 103 16.02 -1.45 15.42
CA ALA A 103 17.30 -1.18 16.07
C ALA A 103 18.47 -1.64 15.18
N ARG A 104 18.39 -2.87 14.68
CA ARG A 104 19.39 -3.45 13.77
C ARG A 104 19.55 -2.65 12.46
N ALA A 105 18.43 -2.21 11.88
CA ALA A 105 18.44 -1.39 10.67
C ALA A 105 19.06 -0.01 10.91
N ALA A 106 18.66 0.66 12.00
CA ALA A 106 19.18 1.98 12.38
C ALA A 106 20.69 1.94 12.67
N GLU A 107 21.14 0.95 13.44
CA GLU A 107 22.57 0.73 13.71
C GLU A 107 23.35 0.51 12.41
N ARG A 108 22.81 -0.27 11.48
CA ARG A 108 23.48 -0.57 10.21
C ARG A 108 23.55 0.64 9.28
N TRP A 109 22.54 1.49 9.29
CA TRP A 109 22.57 2.73 8.52
C TRP A 109 23.53 3.76 9.10
N ASN A 110 23.71 3.77 10.44
CA ASN A 110 24.64 4.64 11.16
C ASN A 110 24.62 6.10 10.64
N LEU A 111 23.41 6.66 10.57
CA LEU A 111 23.19 8.00 10.04
C LEU A 111 23.42 9.04 11.13
N ASP A 112 24.31 9.99 10.87
CA ASP A 112 24.47 11.16 11.73
C ASP A 112 23.37 12.21 11.47
N ARG A 113 22.82 12.22 10.25
CA ARG A 113 21.78 13.15 9.79
C ARG A 113 20.98 12.57 8.63
N GLY A 114 19.75 13.06 8.48
CA GLY A 114 18.86 12.71 7.37
C GLY A 114 17.79 11.71 7.75
N VAL A 115 16.93 11.41 6.77
CA VAL A 115 15.74 10.59 6.96
C VAL A 115 15.72 9.46 5.93
N VAL A 116 15.39 8.26 6.38
CA VAL A 116 15.07 7.11 5.52
C VAL A 116 13.57 6.98 5.42
N LEU A 117 13.06 6.89 4.19
CA LEU A 117 11.63 6.68 3.92
C LEU A 117 11.43 5.30 3.32
N VAL A 118 10.54 4.52 3.93
CA VAL A 118 10.17 3.17 3.51
C VAL A 118 8.68 3.15 3.18
N PRO A 119 8.28 3.33 1.91
CA PRO A 119 6.88 3.33 1.51
C PRO A 119 6.28 1.91 1.53
N ALA A 120 5.02 1.79 1.91
CA ALA A 120 4.29 0.53 1.92
C ALA A 120 3.87 0.06 0.53
N GLY A 121 3.75 0.99 -0.42
CA GLY A 121 3.18 0.76 -1.74
C GLY A 121 1.76 1.30 -1.86
N LEU A 122 1.16 1.15 -3.05
CA LEU A 122 -0.19 1.60 -3.36
C LEU A 122 -1.01 0.43 -3.90
N LEU A 123 -2.33 0.55 -3.86
CA LEU A 123 -3.23 -0.38 -4.52
C LEU A 123 -3.00 -0.33 -6.03
N LEU A 124 -2.99 -1.50 -6.66
CA LEU A 124 -2.84 -1.63 -8.12
C LEU A 124 -4.23 -1.74 -8.76
N PRO A 125 -4.67 -0.74 -9.54
CA PRO A 125 -5.99 -0.76 -10.15
C PRO A 125 -6.07 -1.77 -11.30
N ILE A 126 -7.24 -2.39 -11.47
CA ILE A 126 -7.57 -3.22 -12.64
C ILE A 126 -8.13 -2.30 -13.73
N ALA A 127 -7.50 -2.31 -14.91
CA ALA A 127 -7.87 -1.41 -15.99
C ALA A 127 -9.32 -1.64 -16.46
N GLY A 128 -10.09 -0.56 -16.58
CA GLY A 128 -11.48 -0.60 -17.05
C GLY A 128 -12.51 -0.97 -15.97
N THR A 129 -12.09 -1.14 -14.71
CA THR A 129 -12.99 -1.40 -13.58
C THR A 129 -12.71 -0.44 -12.41
N ASP A 130 -13.57 -0.49 -11.39
CA ASP A 130 -13.37 0.17 -10.09
C ASP A 130 -12.66 -0.75 -9.07
N GLN A 131 -12.15 -1.90 -9.53
CA GLN A 131 -11.54 -2.92 -8.70
C GLN A 131 -10.01 -2.75 -8.60
N PHE A 132 -9.45 -3.33 -7.55
CA PHE A 132 -8.01 -3.38 -7.30
C PHE A 132 -7.56 -4.82 -7.11
N HIS A 133 -6.29 -5.09 -7.42
CA HIS A 133 -5.66 -6.35 -7.03
C HIS A 133 -5.52 -6.45 -5.51
N GLU A 134 -5.37 -7.68 -5.01
CA GLU A 134 -5.06 -7.90 -3.60
C GLU A 134 -3.80 -7.13 -3.20
N TYR A 135 -3.88 -6.48 -2.04
CA TYR A 135 -2.80 -5.66 -1.56
C TYR A 135 -1.75 -6.50 -0.83
N HIS A 136 -0.51 -6.37 -1.29
CA HIS A 136 0.66 -6.84 -0.55
C HIS A 136 1.59 -5.65 -0.31
N ALA A 137 1.89 -5.39 0.96
CA ALA A 137 2.83 -4.35 1.32
C ALA A 137 4.24 -4.70 0.82
N HIS A 138 5.03 -3.67 0.51
CA HIS A 138 6.42 -3.83 0.14
C HIS A 138 7.16 -4.61 1.25
N PRO A 139 7.98 -5.64 0.93
CA PRO A 139 8.57 -6.52 1.93
C PRO A 139 9.36 -5.80 3.03
N GLU A 140 10.11 -4.76 2.66
CA GLU A 140 10.92 -3.91 3.54
C GLU A 140 10.03 -3.10 4.49
N HIS A 141 8.91 -2.57 3.99
CA HIS A 141 7.93 -1.90 4.84
C HIS A 141 7.28 -2.90 5.78
N GLN A 142 6.83 -4.06 5.29
CA GLN A 142 6.23 -5.09 6.13
C GLN A 142 7.20 -5.58 7.22
N TYR A 143 8.47 -5.75 6.88
CA TYR A 143 9.53 -6.20 7.79
C TYR A 143 9.79 -5.19 8.92
N LEU A 144 9.87 -3.89 8.60
CA LEU A 144 10.21 -2.83 9.55
C LEU A 144 8.99 -2.18 10.23
N ALA A 145 7.84 -2.10 9.56
CA ALA A 145 6.63 -1.51 10.10
C ALA A 145 5.81 -2.52 10.89
N GLY A 146 5.86 -3.81 10.51
CA GLY A 146 5.01 -4.87 11.06
C GLY A 146 3.54 -4.77 10.62
N VAL A 147 3.20 -3.76 9.84
CA VAL A 147 1.85 -3.48 9.36
C VAL A 147 1.85 -3.27 7.85
N GLY A 148 0.78 -3.72 7.19
CA GLY A 148 0.60 -3.61 5.74
C GLY A 148 -0.60 -2.74 5.40
N GLN A 149 -0.45 -1.42 5.54
CA GLN A 149 -1.47 -0.44 5.14
C GLN A 149 -1.08 0.18 3.77
N PRO A 150 -1.97 0.16 2.75
CA PRO A 150 -1.69 0.85 1.49
C PRO A 150 -1.53 2.36 1.72
N GLY A 151 -0.55 2.96 1.02
CA GLY A 151 -0.22 4.38 1.13
C GLY A 151 0.49 4.78 2.43
N GLY A 152 0.82 3.82 3.30
CA GLY A 152 1.63 4.07 4.49
C GLY A 152 3.08 4.37 4.16
N VAL A 153 3.75 5.16 5.00
CA VAL A 153 5.18 5.45 4.90
C VAL A 153 5.80 5.37 6.29
N LEU A 154 6.79 4.48 6.44
CA LEU A 154 7.61 4.43 7.65
C LEU A 154 8.82 5.35 7.44
N ALA A 155 9.04 6.26 8.36
CA ALA A 155 10.18 7.17 8.37
C ALA A 155 11.10 6.82 9.53
N PHE A 156 12.41 6.87 9.29
CA PHE A 156 13.44 6.88 10.32
C PHE A 156 14.25 8.16 10.19
N ASP A 157 14.24 8.97 11.23
CA ASP A 157 15.09 10.15 11.39
C ASP A 157 16.12 9.86 12.49
N ALA A 158 17.38 10.26 12.28
CA ALA A 158 18.45 10.00 13.25
C ALA A 158 18.28 10.74 14.59
N GLY A 159 17.59 11.89 14.59
CA GLY A 159 17.33 12.72 15.78
C GLY A 159 15.98 12.42 16.44
N GLU A 160 14.95 12.06 15.67
CA GLU A 160 13.59 11.80 16.20
C GLU A 160 13.24 10.31 16.33
N GLY A 161 13.95 9.44 15.61
CA GLY A 161 13.69 8.00 15.57
C GLY A 161 12.62 7.61 14.55
N TRP A 162 11.81 6.60 14.89
CA TRP A 162 10.88 5.96 13.96
C TRP A 162 9.48 6.55 14.04
N THR A 163 8.93 6.97 12.90
CA THR A 163 7.55 7.47 12.77
C THR A 163 6.82 6.77 11.63
N LEU A 164 5.61 6.27 11.90
CA LEU A 164 4.74 5.69 10.87
C LEU A 164 3.65 6.69 10.47
N PHE A 165 3.59 7.00 9.19
CA PHE A 165 2.53 7.80 8.59
C PHE A 165 1.55 6.88 7.85
N VAL A 166 0.28 6.95 8.19
CA VAL A 166 -0.79 6.19 7.52
C VAL A 166 -1.86 7.12 6.95
N PRO A 167 -2.47 6.77 5.81
CA PRO A 167 -3.63 7.50 5.31
C PRO A 167 -4.79 7.40 6.31
N GLN A 168 -5.39 8.54 6.61
CA GLN A 168 -6.58 8.62 7.46
C GLN A 168 -7.83 8.68 6.58
N PRO A 169 -8.74 7.71 6.68
CA PRO A 169 -9.97 7.74 5.91
C PRO A 169 -10.84 8.93 6.36
N ASP A 170 -11.49 9.57 5.39
CA ASP A 170 -12.48 10.60 5.71
C ASP A 170 -13.76 9.99 6.34
N ALA A 171 -14.71 10.85 6.71
CA ALA A 171 -15.93 10.38 7.38
C ALA A 171 -16.79 9.48 6.48
N ALA A 172 -16.79 9.71 5.16
CA ALA A 172 -17.54 8.89 4.22
C ALA A 172 -16.82 7.56 3.98
N GLU A 173 -15.49 7.58 3.84
CA GLU A 173 -14.65 6.39 3.67
C GLU A 173 -14.73 5.45 4.87
N ARG A 174 -14.74 5.98 6.11
CA ARG A 174 -14.89 5.17 7.34
C ARG A 174 -16.14 4.30 7.36
N VAL A 175 -17.23 4.72 6.70
CA VAL A 175 -18.45 3.91 6.59
C VAL A 175 -18.16 2.60 5.83
N TRP A 176 -17.20 2.62 4.89
CA TRP A 176 -16.88 1.49 4.03
C TRP A 176 -15.64 0.71 4.48
N THR A 177 -14.59 1.40 4.94
CA THR A 177 -13.32 0.77 5.35
C THR A 177 -13.19 0.54 6.85
N GLY A 178 -14.09 1.11 7.66
CA GLY A 178 -13.98 1.14 9.11
C GLY A 178 -12.97 2.18 9.60
N ASP A 179 -12.61 2.09 10.89
CA ASP A 179 -11.79 3.10 11.59
C ASP A 179 -10.29 3.06 11.24
N GLY A 180 -9.86 2.19 10.32
CA GLY A 180 -8.45 1.93 10.06
C GLY A 180 -7.75 1.23 11.24
N PRO A 181 -6.46 0.86 11.11
CA PRO A 181 -5.68 0.27 12.20
C PRO A 181 -5.37 1.24 13.34
#